data_AF-A0A8K0ND17-F1
#
_entry.id   AF-A0A8K0ND17-F1
#
_cell.length_a   1.000
_cell.length_b   1.000
_cell.length_c   1.000
_cell.angle_alpha   90.00
_cell.angle_beta   90.00
_cell.angle_gamma   90.00
#
_symmetry.space_group_name_H-M   'P 1'
#
loop_
_entity.id
_entity.type
_entity.pdbx_description
1 polymer ?
#
loop_
_entity_poly.entity_id
_entity_poly.type
_entity_poly.pdbx_seq_one_letter_code
_entity_poly.pdbx_strand_id
1 'polypeptide(L)'
;MGQRIYELQGLKKSAWYEVKISYPASIPSRFSIQLETGAPELWLGKTRRLLNTERLIFKPDNRKPVYAVVTVEAEGGVAKPNVKENWWYLILYVMS
;
A
#
# COMPACT_ATOMS: atom_id res chain seq x y z
N MET A 1 8.91 8.98 -9.27
CA MET A 1 8.24 8.36 -8.11
C MET A 1 6.75 8.47 -8.33
N GLY A 2 5.98 7.41 -8.11
CA GLY A 2 4.52 7.44 -8.18
C GLY A 2 3.94 7.20 -6.79
N GLN A 3 2.81 7.84 -6.46
CA GLN A 3 2.12 7.62 -5.20
C GLN A 3 0.61 7.47 -5.47
N ARG A 4 -0.02 6.51 -4.81
CA ARG A 4 -1.48 6.34 -4.85
C ARG A 4 -2.01 6.07 -3.45
N ILE A 5 -3.13 6.71 -3.13
CA ILE A 5 -3.81 6.59 -1.85
C ILE A 5 -5.10 5.80 -2.06
N TYR A 6 -5.30 4.78 -1.24
CA TYR A 6 -6.50 3.94 -1.25
C TYR A 6 -7.24 4.11 0.07
N GLU A 7 -8.51 4.50 0.03
CA GLU A 7 -9.38 4.40 1.20
C GLU A 7 -9.86 2.95 1.35
N LEU A 8 -9.60 2.34 2.50
CA LEU A 8 -10.02 0.98 2.80
C LEU A 8 -11.41 0.99 3.43
N GLN A 9 -12.43 0.65 2.64
CA GLN A 9 -13.82 0.64 3.06
C GLN A 9 -14.30 -0.75 3.52
N GLY A 10 -15.38 -0.80 4.30
CA GLY A 10 -16.02 -2.05 4.72
C GLY A 10 -15.24 -2.87 5.77
N LEU A 11 -14.31 -2.24 6.49
CA LEU A 11 -13.48 -2.91 7.48
C LEU A 11 -14.27 -3.28 8.75
N LYS A 12 -14.12 -4.51 9.23
CA LYS A 12 -14.69 -5.07 10.45
C LYS A 12 -13.71 -4.91 11.61
N LYS A 13 -14.22 -4.48 12.76
CA LYS A 13 -13.45 -4.13 13.97
C LYS A 13 -12.64 -5.28 14.56
N SER A 14 -13.16 -6.50 14.43
CA SER A 14 -12.56 -7.69 15.04
C SER A 14 -11.76 -8.54 14.04
N ALA A 15 -11.71 -8.14 12.78
CA ALA A 15 -11.01 -8.88 11.74
C ALA A 15 -9.61 -8.33 11.54
N TRP A 16 -8.67 -9.24 11.30
CA TRP A 16 -7.35 -8.88 10.79
C TRP A 16 -7.42 -8.75 9.28
N TYR A 17 -6.66 -7.80 8.75
CA TYR A 17 -6.59 -7.54 7.33
C TYR A 17 -5.15 -7.65 6.86
N GLU A 18 -4.97 -8.20 5.68
CA GLU A 18 -3.69 -8.29 5.00
C GLU A 18 -3.76 -7.46 3.71
N VAL A 19 -2.83 -6.52 3.57
CA VAL A 19 -2.67 -5.71 2.35
C VAL A 19 -1.46 -6.22 1.60
N LYS A 20 -1.66 -6.41 0.29
CA LYS A 20 -0.65 -6.81 -0.67
C LYS A 20 -0.66 -5.89 -1.87
N ILE A 21 0.50 -5.71 -2.50
CA ILE A 21 0.60 -5.07 -3.81
C ILE A 21 0.83 -6.18 -4.83
N SER A 22 0.07 -6.14 -5.91
CA SER A 22 0.29 -6.98 -7.07
C SER A 22 0.87 -6.15 -8.19
N TYR A 23 1.96 -6.67 -8.76
CA TYR A 23 2.68 -6.01 -9.83
C TYR A 23 3.41 -7.02 -10.75
N PRO A 24 3.34 -6.87 -12.09
CA PRO A 24 4.27 -7.51 -13.02
C PRO A 24 5.74 -7.50 -12.59
N ALA A 25 6.33 -8.69 -12.51
CA ALA A 25 7.74 -8.93 -12.15
C ALA A 25 8.76 -8.33 -13.12
N SER A 26 8.32 -7.86 -14.30
CA SER A 26 9.17 -7.30 -15.36
C SER A 26 9.61 -5.85 -15.10
N ILE A 27 9.11 -5.20 -14.06
CA ILE A 27 9.54 -3.85 -13.68
C ILE A 27 10.18 -3.91 -12.30
N PRO A 28 11.49 -3.71 -12.19
CA PRO A 28 12.12 -3.61 -10.89
C PRO A 28 11.62 -2.32 -10.23
N SER A 29 10.83 -2.49 -9.18
CA SER A 29 10.12 -1.41 -8.50
C SER A 29 10.10 -1.70 -7.02
N ARG A 30 10.45 -0.68 -6.25
CA ARG A 30 10.41 -0.68 -4.81
C ARG A 30 9.10 -0.08 -4.36
N PHE A 31 8.36 -0.82 -3.56
CA PHE A 31 7.10 -0.37 -2.99
C PHE A 31 7.22 -0.12 -1.50
N SER A 32 6.53 0.91 -1.04
CA SER A 32 6.33 1.17 0.38
C SER A 32 4.84 1.35 0.63
N ILE A 33 4.32 0.70 1.67
CA ILE A 33 2.94 0.91 2.14
C ILE A 33 2.99 1.56 3.50
N GLN A 34 2.20 2.60 3.66
CA GLN A 34 1.86 3.20 4.93
C GLN A 34 0.36 3.01 5.19
N LEU A 35 0.03 2.59 6.40
CA LEU A 35 -1.35 2.60 6.88
C LEU A 35 -1.54 3.80 7.77
N GLU A 36 -2.46 4.65 7.36
CA GLU A 36 -2.75 5.91 8.04
C GLU A 36 -4.20 5.90 8.52
N THR A 37 -4.42 6.43 9.72
CA THR A 37 -5.76 6.54 10.31
C THR A 37 -6.10 8.00 10.60
N GLY A 38 -7.19 8.51 10.03
CA GLY A 38 -7.62 9.90 10.21
C GLY A 38 -7.13 10.86 9.12
N ALA A 39 -7.14 12.16 9.40
CA ALA A 39 -6.93 13.22 8.39
C ALA A 39 -5.50 13.23 7.79
N PRO A 40 -5.36 13.53 6.48
CA PRO A 40 -4.09 13.60 5.74
C PRO A 40 -2.94 14.35 6.39
N GLU A 41 -3.23 15.44 7.08
CA GLU A 41 -2.22 16.31 7.69
C GLU A 41 -1.51 15.70 8.92
N LEU A 42 -1.99 14.57 9.46
CA LEU A 42 -1.47 13.95 10.68
C LEU A 42 -0.90 12.54 10.45
N TRP A 43 -0.59 12.20 9.19
CA TRP A 43 -0.10 10.89 8.78
C TRP A 43 1.36 10.65 9.24
N LEU A 44 1.50 10.24 10.50
CA LEU A 44 2.73 9.76 11.14
C LEU A 44 2.59 8.25 11.40
N GLY A 45 2.40 7.48 10.33
CA GLY A 45 2.19 6.04 10.40
C GLY A 45 3.42 5.22 9.99
N LYS A 46 3.38 3.96 10.43
CA LYS A 46 4.45 2.97 10.39
C LYS A 46 4.83 2.63 8.94
N THR A 47 5.78 3.35 8.37
CA THR A 47 6.35 3.04 7.04
C THR A 47 7.00 1.67 7.06
N ARG A 48 6.49 0.74 6.26
CA ARG A 48 7.21 -0.50 5.97
C ARG A 48 7.54 -0.55 4.49
N ARG A 49 8.84 -0.66 4.20
CA ARG A 49 9.35 -1.06 2.89
C ARG A 49 8.88 -2.48 2.65
N LEU A 50 8.15 -2.73 1.56
CA LEU A 50 7.75 -4.09 1.18
C LEU A 50 8.68 -4.59 0.08
N LEU A 51 9.34 -5.73 0.31
CA LEU A 51 9.98 -6.50 -0.75
C LEU A 51 8.91 -7.24 -1.58
N ASN A 52 9.30 -7.78 -2.74
CA ASN A 52 8.46 -8.45 -3.77
C ASN A 52 7.35 -9.42 -3.28
N THR A 53 7.38 -9.84 -2.01
CA THR A 53 6.44 -10.81 -1.41
C THR A 53 5.92 -10.38 -0.03
N GLU A 54 6.24 -9.16 0.42
CA GLU A 54 5.88 -8.72 1.75
C GLU A 54 4.42 -8.29 1.84
N ARG A 55 3.86 -8.50 3.03
CA ARG A 55 2.45 -8.32 3.33
C ARG A 55 2.35 -7.45 4.56
N LEU A 56 1.45 -6.47 4.54
CA LEU A 56 1.18 -5.64 5.70
C LEU A 56 -0.10 -6.12 6.37
N ILE A 57 0.04 -6.69 7.57
CA ILE A 57 -1.09 -7.14 8.38
C ILE A 57 -1.45 -6.05 9.37
N PHE A 58 -2.73 -5.70 9.44
CA PHE A 58 -3.24 -4.70 10.36
C PHE A 58 -4.62 -5.05 10.90
N LYS A 59 -4.97 -4.43 12.02
CA LYS A 59 -6.31 -4.47 12.58
C LYS A 59 -6.83 -3.03 12.66
N PRO A 60 -7.98 -2.70 12.05
CA PRO A 60 -8.48 -1.34 12.01
C PRO A 60 -8.91 -0.88 13.40
N ASP A 61 -8.55 0.35 13.78
CA ASP A 61 -9.12 1.00 14.94
C ASP A 61 -10.45 1.67 14.59
N ASN A 62 -11.41 1.58 15.49
CA ASN A 62 -12.84 1.71 15.22
C ASN A 62 -13.34 3.16 15.06
N ARG A 63 -12.44 4.15 15.06
CA ARG A 63 -12.83 5.57 15.13
C ARG A 63 -12.39 6.38 13.93
N LYS A 64 -11.60 5.80 13.02
CA LYS A 64 -10.98 6.55 11.94
C LYS A 64 -11.01 5.77 10.63
N PRO A 65 -11.25 6.45 9.49
CA PRO A 65 -11.03 5.85 8.19
C PRO A 65 -9.57 5.41 8.08
N VAL A 66 -9.35 4.28 7.41
CA VAL A 66 -8.02 3.71 7.19
C VAL A 66 -7.64 3.93 5.74
N TYR A 67 -6.48 4.52 5.51
CA TYR A 67 -5.91 4.75 4.19
C TYR A 67 -4.66 3.89 4.01
N ALA A 68 -4.52 3.27 2.85
CA ALA A 68 -3.28 2.66 2.40
C ALA A 68 -2.61 3.60 1.40
N VAL A 69 -1.49 4.20 1.82
CA VAL A 69 -0.66 5.04 0.96
C VAL A 69 0.42 4.14 0.35
N VAL A 70 0.39 3.99 -0.97
CA VAL A 70 1.35 3.18 -1.72
C VAL A 70 2.28 4.10 -2.49
N THR A 71 3.57 4.04 -2.18
CA THR A 71 4.61 4.77 -2.90
C THR A 71 5.44 3.78 -3.71
N VAL A 72 5.67 4.09 -4.99
CA VAL A 72 6.52 3.30 -5.90
C VAL A 72 7.73 4.11 -6.36
N GLU A 73 8.89 3.49 -6.24
CA GLU A 73 10.19 3.98 -6.71
C GLU A 73 10.75 2.99 -7.72
N ALA A 74 11.35 3.47 -8.82
CA ALA A 74 12.02 2.59 -9.76
C ALA A 74 13.30 2.02 -9.11
N GLU A 75 13.52 0.71 -9.24
CA GLU A 75 14.71 0.05 -8.70
C GLU A 75 15.65 -0.30 -9.86
N GLY A 76 16.83 0.30 -9.92
CA GLY A 76 17.80 0.10 -11.02
C GLY A 76 17.83 1.23 -12.06
N GLY A 77 19.03 1.55 -12.55
CA GLY A 77 19.39 2.79 -13.26
C GLY A 77 18.80 3.01 -14.66
N VAL A 78 17.85 2.18 -15.12
CA VAL A 78 17.14 2.43 -16.38
C VAL A 78 15.70 2.76 -16.05
N ALA A 79 15.48 4.00 -15.60
CA ALA A 79 14.16 4.58 -15.53
C ALA A 79 13.58 4.62 -16.95
N LYS A 80 12.72 3.67 -17.31
CA LYS A 80 11.92 3.77 -18.53
C LYS A 80 10.95 4.94 -18.33
N PRO A 81 11.08 6.05 -19.06
CA PRO A 81 10.40 7.30 -18.76
C PRO A 81 8.88 7.26 -19.02
N ASN A 82 8.34 6.14 -19.51
CA ASN A 82 6.97 6.04 -20.02
C ASN A 82 6.17 4.87 -19.42
N VAL A 83 6.54 4.37 -18.24
CA VAL A 83 5.73 3.36 -17.54
C VAL A 83 4.43 4.02 -17.10
N LYS A 84 3.33 3.75 -17.83
CA LYS A 84 1.97 4.16 -17.45
C LYS A 84 1.71 3.81 -15.98
N GLU A 85 1.18 4.74 -15.19
CA GLU A 85 0.88 4.59 -13.75
C GLU A 85 -0.17 3.51 -13.38
N ASN A 86 -0.62 2.69 -14.33
CA ASN A 86 -1.74 1.75 -14.17
C ASN A 86 -1.35 0.26 -14.09
N TRP A 87 -0.08 -0.07 -13.82
CA TRP A 87 0.36 -1.46 -13.90
C TRP A 87 0.16 -2.23 -12.59
N TRP A 88 -0.06 -1.53 -11.47
CA TRP A 88 -0.10 -2.11 -10.12
C TRP A 88 -1.46 -1.89 -9.43
N TYR A 89 -1.84 -2.83 -8.57
CA TYR A 89 -3.07 -2.74 -7.77
C TYR A 89 -2.88 -3.25 -6.34
N LEU A 90 -3.68 -2.70 -5.44
CA LEU A 90 -3.73 -3.08 -4.04
C LEU A 90 -4.77 -4.20 -3.87
N ILE A 91 -4.39 -5.27 -3.20
CA ILE A 91 -5.31 -6.35 -2.81
C ILE A 91 -5.44 -6.33 -1.28
N LEU A 92 -6.68 -6.32 -0.80
CA LEU A 92 -7.03 -6.41 0.60
C LEU A 92 -7.67 -7.78 0.88
N TYR A 93 -7.06 -8.56 1.77
CA TYR A 93 -7.61 -9.83 2.26
C TYR A 93 -8.10 -9.67 3.70
N VAL A 94 -9.24 -10.29 4.00
CA VAL A 94 -9.71 -10.45 5.38
C VAL A 94 -9.22 -11.79 5.92
N MET A 95 -8.61 -11.79 7.09
CA MET A 95 -8.16 -12.99 7.78
C MET A 95 -9.24 -13.37 8.80
N SER A 96 -9.88 -14.54 8.58
CA SER A 96 -10.90 -15.09 9.46
C SER A 96 -10.31 -15.88 10.61
#